data_AF-G8AE23-F1
#
_entry.id   AF-G8AE23-F1
#
_cell.length_a   1.000
_cell.length_b   1.000
_cell.length_c   1.000
_cell.angle_alpha   90.00
_cell.angle_beta   90.00
_cell.angle_gamma   90.00
#
_symmetry.space_group_name_H-M   'P 1'
#
loop_
_entity.id
_entity.type
_entity.pdbx_description
1 polymer ?
#
loop_
_entity_poly.entity_id
_entity_poly.type
_entity_poly.pdbx_seq_one_letter_code
_entity_poly.pdbx_strand_id
1 'polypeptide(L)'
;MVLDAILKIKNEQDATLTFRRSCREGICGSCAMNIGGRNTLACLCRIDRDTSKDLKIYPLPHMFVVRDLVPDLTHFYKQYKSIQPYLQRETHPADGRENLQSVEDRAKLDGLYECILCACCSTSCPSYWWNQQQYLGPAV
;
A
#
# COMPACT_ATOMS: atom_id res chain seq x y z
N MET A 1 -6.83 -13.17 -10.98
CA MET A 1 -6.84 -11.90 -10.24
C MET A 1 -6.67 -10.75 -11.21
N VAL A 2 -7.04 -9.52 -10.84
CA VAL A 2 -6.92 -8.36 -11.74
C VAL A 2 -5.46 -8.15 -12.17
N LEU A 3 -4.49 -8.41 -11.29
CA LEU A 3 -3.07 -8.40 -11.67
C LEU A 3 -2.74 -9.34 -12.85
N ASP A 4 -3.34 -10.52 -12.91
CA ASP A 4 -3.09 -11.47 -14.00
C ASP A 4 -3.64 -10.94 -15.33
N ALA A 5 -4.79 -10.27 -15.32
CA ALA A 5 -5.34 -9.61 -16.51
C ALA A 5 -4.45 -8.45 -16.98
N ILE A 6 -3.99 -7.60 -16.06
CA ILE A 6 -3.07 -6.49 -16.40
C ILE A 6 -1.75 -7.04 -16.98
N LEU A 7 -1.21 -8.12 -16.40
CA LEU A 7 -0.02 -8.79 -16.94
C LEU A 7 -0.27 -9.39 -18.33
N LYS A 8 -1.43 -10.02 -18.55
CA LYS A 8 -1.82 -10.55 -19.86
C LYS A 8 -1.89 -9.43 -20.91
N ILE A 9 -2.52 -8.30 -20.59
CA ILE A 9 -2.56 -7.13 -21.48
C ILE A 9 -1.13 -6.67 -21.81
N LYS A 10 -0.28 -6.49 -20.79
CA LYS A 10 1.10 -6.04 -21.02
C LYS A 10 1.90 -6.99 -21.91
N ASN A 11 1.76 -8.29 -21.69
CA ASN A 11 2.59 -9.29 -22.37
C ASN A 11 2.11 -9.61 -23.78
N GLU A 12 0.80 -9.51 -24.04
CA GLU A 12 0.19 -10.04 -25.26
C GLU A 12 -0.50 -8.98 -26.13
N GLN A 13 -0.81 -7.80 -25.59
CA GLN A 13 -1.62 -6.79 -26.29
C GLN A 13 -0.90 -5.44 -26.38
N ASP A 14 -0.38 -4.91 -25.28
CA ASP A 14 0.28 -3.61 -25.23
C ASP A 14 1.44 -3.59 -24.23
N ALA A 15 2.66 -3.75 -24.75
CA ALA A 15 3.88 -3.74 -23.95
C ALA A 15 4.18 -2.39 -23.28
N THR A 16 3.52 -1.29 -23.69
CA THR A 16 3.73 0.05 -23.14
C THR A 16 3.02 0.25 -21.79
N LEU A 17 2.03 -0.58 -21.46
CA LEU A 17 1.29 -0.49 -20.19
C LEU A 17 2.23 -0.67 -18.98
N THR A 18 2.19 0.30 -18.06
CA THR A 18 3.09 0.38 -16.91
C THR A 18 2.33 0.36 -15.58
N PHE A 19 2.78 -0.48 -14.65
CA PHE A 19 2.20 -0.64 -13.31
C PHE A 19 3.22 -1.25 -12.36
N ARG A 20 3.03 -1.08 -11.04
CA ARG A 20 3.89 -1.70 -10.01
C ARG A 20 3.32 -3.05 -9.56
N ARG A 21 4.21 -4.04 -9.38
CA ARG A 21 3.89 -5.39 -8.87
C ARG A 21 5.14 -6.09 -8.36
N SER A 22 4.98 -7.04 -7.44
CA SER A 22 6.06 -7.96 -7.04
C SER A 22 5.54 -9.32 -6.56
N CYS A 23 5.11 -9.44 -5.30
CA CYS A 23 4.87 -10.73 -4.60
C CYS A 23 3.88 -11.68 -5.30
N ARG A 24 2.64 -11.20 -5.56
CA ARG A 24 1.43 -11.93 -6.03
C ARG A 24 0.52 -12.51 -4.94
N GLU A 25 0.91 -12.42 -3.68
CA GLU A 25 0.15 -12.92 -2.52
C GLU A 25 -0.30 -11.81 -1.56
N GLY A 26 -0.17 -10.54 -1.96
CA GLY A 26 -0.73 -9.41 -1.23
C GLY A 26 0.10 -8.86 -0.07
N ILE A 27 1.39 -9.24 0.04
CA ILE A 27 2.23 -8.83 1.17
C ILE A 27 3.13 -7.61 0.90
N CYS A 28 3.51 -7.35 -0.35
CA CYS A 28 4.47 -6.27 -0.66
C CYS A 28 3.87 -4.86 -0.80
N GLY A 29 2.53 -4.73 -0.82
CA GLY A 29 1.82 -3.46 -1.03
C GLY A 29 1.94 -2.81 -2.43
N SER A 30 2.83 -3.29 -3.31
CA SER A 30 3.22 -2.57 -4.54
C SER A 30 2.11 -2.41 -5.59
N CYS A 31 1.16 -3.34 -5.67
CA CYS A 31 0.11 -3.35 -6.70
C CYS A 31 -1.20 -2.66 -6.26
N ALA A 32 -1.07 -1.69 -5.36
CA ALA A 32 -2.16 -0.84 -4.91
C ALA A 32 -2.63 0.07 -6.04
N MET A 33 -3.93 0.05 -6.31
CA MET A 33 -4.60 0.87 -7.33
C MET A 33 -6.10 0.95 -7.04
N ASN A 34 -6.83 1.81 -7.75
CA ASN A 34 -8.28 1.87 -7.65
C ASN A 34 -8.92 0.95 -8.70
N ILE A 35 -9.70 -0.03 -8.26
CA ILE A 35 -10.32 -1.06 -9.10
C ILE A 35 -11.81 -1.04 -8.82
N GLY A 36 -12.62 -0.75 -9.84
CA GLY A 36 -14.08 -0.64 -9.68
C GLY A 36 -14.51 0.42 -8.67
N GLY A 37 -13.74 1.51 -8.53
CA GLY A 37 -14.02 2.58 -7.57
C GLY A 37 -13.43 2.36 -6.18
N ARG A 38 -12.82 1.21 -5.89
CA ARG A 38 -12.25 0.89 -4.57
C ARG A 38 -10.72 0.72 -4.63
N ASN A 39 -10.01 1.33 -3.68
CA ASN A 39 -8.59 1.09 -3.50
C ASN A 39 -8.36 -0.32 -2.95
N THR A 40 -7.56 -1.12 -3.66
CA THR A 40 -7.26 -2.51 -3.29
C THR A 40 -5.95 -2.96 -3.93
N LEU A 41 -5.52 -4.18 -3.59
CA LEU A 41 -4.37 -4.83 -4.21
C LEU A 41 -4.83 -5.62 -5.44
N ALA A 42 -4.28 -5.31 -6.61
CA ALA A 42 -4.65 -6.00 -7.85
C ALA A 42 -4.41 -7.52 -7.80
N CYS A 43 -3.41 -7.96 -7.03
CA CYS A 43 -3.11 -9.39 -6.85
C CYS A 43 -4.11 -10.15 -5.98
N LEU A 44 -4.91 -9.46 -5.18
CA LEU A 44 -5.97 -10.08 -4.36
C LEU A 44 -7.38 -9.76 -4.86
N CYS A 45 -7.50 -8.83 -5.82
CA CYS A 45 -8.78 -8.47 -6.43
C CYS A 45 -9.17 -9.53 -7.46
N ARG A 46 -10.29 -10.22 -7.23
CA ARG A 46 -10.87 -11.15 -8.20
C ARG A 46 -11.49 -10.37 -9.36
N ILE A 47 -11.31 -10.89 -10.57
CA ILE A 47 -12.00 -10.39 -11.75
C ILE A 47 -13.46 -10.83 -11.64
N ASP A 48 -14.39 -9.91 -11.89
CA ASP A 48 -15.81 -10.25 -11.96
C ASP A 48 -16.06 -11.17 -13.17
N ARG A 49 -16.87 -12.21 -12.97
CA ARG A 49 -17.27 -13.14 -14.04
C ARG A 49 -18.44 -12.60 -14.85
N ASP A 50 -19.16 -11.62 -14.34
CA ASP A 50 -20.18 -10.91 -15.10
C ASP A 50 -19.50 -10.01 -16.15
N THR A 51 -19.55 -10.45 -17.40
CA THR A 51 -18.96 -9.73 -18.54
C THR A 51 -19.91 -8.67 -19.12
N SER A 52 -21.07 -8.42 -18.51
CA SER A 52 -21.98 -7.35 -18.94
C SER A 52 -21.51 -5.96 -18.54
N LYS A 53 -20.48 -5.85 -17.69
CA LYS A 53 -19.97 -4.60 -17.15
C LYS A 53 -18.46 -4.48 -17.33
N ASP A 54 -18.02 -3.27 -17.65
CA ASP A 54 -16.60 -2.95 -17.71
C ASP A 54 -16.01 -2.75 -16.32
N LEU A 55 -14.82 -3.33 -16.09
CA LEU A 55 -14.04 -3.06 -14.88
C LEU A 55 -13.07 -1.89 -15.11
N LYS A 56 -13.35 -0.77 -14.46
CA LYS A 56 -12.47 0.41 -14.52
C LYS A 56 -11.30 0.29 -13.55
N ILE A 57 -10.11 0.61 -14.02
CA ILE A 57 -8.86 0.60 -13.24
C ILE A 57 -8.21 1.97 -13.35
N TYR A 58 -7.91 2.59 -12.21
CA TYR A 58 -7.23 3.88 -12.10
C TYR A 58 -6.02 3.76 -11.17
N PRO A 59 -5.04 4.68 -11.26
CA PRO A 59 -4.01 4.83 -10.22
C PRO A 59 -4.62 5.09 -8.85
N LEU A 60 -3.80 5.08 -7.79
CA LEU A 60 -4.26 5.50 -6.47
C LEU A 60 -4.78 6.96 -6.53
N PRO A 61 -5.96 7.26 -5.97
CA PRO A 61 -6.58 8.58 -6.08
C PRO A 61 -5.74 9.71 -5.49
N HIS A 62 -5.84 10.88 -6.10
CA HIS A 62 -5.26 12.14 -5.63
C HIS A 62 -3.73 12.14 -5.44
N MET A 63 -3.04 11.27 -6.17
CA MET A 63 -1.59 11.23 -6.28
C MET A 63 -1.15 11.77 -7.65
N PHE A 64 0.02 12.40 -7.72
CA PHE A 64 0.64 12.70 -9.01
C PHE A 64 0.99 11.38 -9.72
N VAL A 65 0.63 11.27 -11.00
CA VAL A 65 0.88 10.06 -11.79
C VAL A 65 2.19 10.23 -12.54
N VAL A 66 3.14 9.32 -12.32
CA VAL A 66 4.41 9.29 -13.06
C VAL A 66 4.16 8.77 -14.47
N ARG A 67 3.45 7.64 -14.58
CA ARG A 67 3.04 7.02 -15.85
C ARG A 67 1.96 5.97 -15.60
N ASP A 68 0.96 5.89 -16.48
CA ASP A 68 -0.10 4.87 -16.46
C ASP A 68 -0.66 4.65 -15.04
N LEU A 69 -0.47 3.46 -14.45
CA LEU A 69 -0.95 3.08 -13.11
C LEU A 69 0.09 3.29 -12.00
N VAL A 70 1.12 4.11 -12.25
CA VAL A 70 2.24 4.33 -11.33
C VAL A 70 2.16 5.73 -10.71
N PRO A 71 1.65 5.86 -9.47
CA PRO A 71 1.66 7.13 -8.74
C PRO A 71 3.06 7.45 -8.19
N ASP A 72 3.31 8.72 -7.91
CA ASP A 72 4.44 9.17 -7.11
C ASP A 72 4.12 9.01 -5.62
N LEU A 73 4.88 8.18 -4.91
CA LEU A 73 4.71 7.90 -3.47
C LEU A 73 5.77 8.61 -2.60
N THR A 74 6.54 9.54 -3.16
CA THR A 74 7.64 10.21 -2.46
C THR A 74 7.16 10.91 -1.19
N HIS A 75 6.03 11.63 -1.25
CA HIS A 75 5.46 12.32 -0.10
C HIS A 75 4.99 11.35 0.99
N PHE A 76 4.31 10.27 0.60
CA PHE A 76 3.87 9.20 1.51
C PHE A 76 5.05 8.62 2.31
N TYR A 77 6.16 8.28 1.64
CA TYR A 77 7.36 7.78 2.32
C TYR A 77 8.07 8.84 3.16
N LYS A 78 8.05 10.11 2.74
CA LYS A 78 8.58 11.22 3.54
C LYS A 78 7.83 11.38 4.85
N GLN A 79 6.50 11.28 4.83
CA GLN A 79 5.67 11.31 6.04
C GLN A 79 5.96 10.11 6.95
N TYR A 80 6.02 8.89 6.40
CA TYR A 80 6.38 7.71 7.18
C TYR A 80 7.77 7.84 7.85
N LYS A 81 8.75 8.41 7.16
CA LYS A 81 10.07 8.69 7.76
C LYS A 81 9.98 9.69 8.92
N SER A 82 9.04 10.64 8.88
CA SER A 82 8.92 11.70 9.88
C SER A 82 8.52 11.22 11.27
N ILE A 83 7.80 10.09 11.37
CA ILE A 83 7.40 9.48 12.65
C ILE A 83 8.51 8.64 13.29
N GLN A 84 9.71 8.60 12.69
CA GLN A 84 10.86 7.85 13.21
C GLN A 84 10.52 6.39 13.56
N PRO A 85 10.06 5.57 12.58
CA PRO A 85 9.46 4.25 12.83
C PRO A 85 10.51 3.17 13.12
N TYR A 86 11.28 3.36 14.19
CA TYR A 86 12.28 2.44 14.72
C TYR A 86 12.24 2.45 16.25
N LEU A 87 12.78 1.41 16.87
CA LEU A 87 12.80 1.30 18.33
C LEU A 87 13.71 2.38 18.93
N GLN A 88 13.16 3.22 19.80
CA GLN A 88 13.90 4.26 20.53
C GLN A 88 14.07 3.84 21.99
N ARG A 89 15.30 3.93 22.51
CA ARG A 89 15.65 3.43 23.84
C ARG A 89 16.90 4.09 24.36
N GLU A 90 16.91 4.39 25.65
CA GLU A 90 18.07 4.98 26.36
C GLU A 90 18.92 3.92 27.07
N THR A 91 18.35 2.77 27.42
CA THR A 91 18.99 1.75 28.28
C THR A 91 18.92 0.34 27.67
N HIS A 92 20.04 -0.38 27.72
CA HIS A 92 20.16 -1.75 27.19
C HIS A 92 20.21 -2.79 28.31
N PRO A 93 19.76 -4.04 28.07
CA PRO A 93 19.92 -5.13 29.02
C PRO A 93 21.38 -5.27 29.48
N ALA A 94 21.60 -5.32 30.80
CA ALA A 94 22.94 -5.37 31.38
C ALA A 94 23.74 -6.62 30.98
N ASP A 95 23.04 -7.69 30.60
CA ASP A 95 23.60 -8.95 30.13
C ASP A 95 23.84 -8.97 28.60
N GLY A 96 23.51 -7.88 27.89
CA GLY A 96 23.69 -7.75 26.45
C GLY A 96 22.75 -8.62 25.60
N ARG A 97 21.68 -9.17 26.20
CA ARG A 97 20.72 -10.07 25.53
C ARG A 97 19.50 -9.33 24.97
N GLU A 98 18.44 -10.08 24.67
CA GLU A 98 17.17 -9.56 24.18
C GLU A 98 16.44 -8.67 25.21
N ASN A 99 15.52 -7.84 24.69
CA ASN A 99 14.56 -7.17 25.55
C ASN A 99 13.38 -8.10 25.80
N LEU A 100 13.14 -8.43 27.07
CA LEU A 100 12.00 -9.24 27.45
C LEU A 100 10.71 -8.46 27.22
N GLN A 101 9.77 -9.07 26.51
CA GLN A 101 8.42 -8.57 26.28
C GLN A 101 7.43 -9.70 26.61
N SER A 102 6.39 -9.43 27.39
CA SER A 102 5.36 -10.43 27.67
C SER A 102 4.48 -10.66 26.44
N VAL A 103 3.75 -11.78 26.42
CA VAL A 103 2.80 -12.07 25.35
C VAL A 103 1.71 -11.01 25.28
N GLU A 104 1.24 -10.54 26.44
CA GLU A 104 0.21 -9.50 26.55
C GLU A 104 0.70 -8.16 25.99
N ASP A 105 1.97 -7.79 26.21
CA ASP A 105 2.55 -6.57 25.66
C ASP A 105 2.81 -6.69 24.16
N ARG A 106 3.25 -7.86 23.68
CA ARG A 106 3.41 -8.10 22.23
C ARG A 106 2.08 -8.03 21.49
N ALA A 107 1.01 -8.56 22.08
CA ALA A 107 -0.33 -8.58 21.47
C ALA A 107 -0.90 -7.17 21.24
N LYS A 108 -0.44 -6.15 21.97
CA LYS A 108 -0.82 -4.74 21.73
C LYS A 108 -0.44 -4.22 20.34
N LEU A 109 0.48 -4.90 19.65
CA LEU A 109 0.93 -4.54 18.31
C LEU A 109 0.09 -5.20 17.20
N ASP A 110 -0.71 -6.21 17.53
CA ASP A 110 -1.51 -6.93 16.54
C ASP A 110 -2.58 -6.00 15.92
N GLY A 111 -2.72 -6.06 14.60
CA GLY A 111 -3.49 -5.11 13.79
C GLY A 111 -2.73 -3.83 13.39
N LEU A 112 -1.53 -3.60 13.91
CA LEU A 112 -0.70 -2.43 13.59
C LEU A 112 0.51 -2.79 12.72
N TYR A 113 1.29 -3.81 13.12
CA TYR A 113 2.55 -4.16 12.42
C TYR A 113 2.33 -4.84 11.06
N GLU A 114 1.11 -5.29 10.79
CA GLU A 114 0.69 -5.92 9.54
C GLU A 114 0.54 -4.91 8.39
N CYS A 115 0.68 -3.60 8.67
CA CYS A 115 0.68 -2.57 7.63
C CYS A 115 1.80 -2.81 6.60
N ILE A 116 1.40 -3.06 5.36
CA ILE A 116 2.31 -3.30 4.22
C ILE A 116 2.67 -2.02 3.43
N LEU A 117 2.35 -0.84 3.98
CA LEU A 117 2.63 0.47 3.37
C LEU A 117 2.14 0.61 1.91
N CYS A 118 0.95 0.09 1.61
CA CYS A 118 0.37 0.13 0.26
C CYS A 118 -0.30 1.46 -0.13
N ALA A 119 -0.45 2.38 0.82
CA ALA A 119 -1.13 3.68 0.68
C ALA A 119 -2.63 3.64 0.30
N CYS A 120 -3.28 2.47 0.21
CA CYS A 120 -4.71 2.36 -0.11
C CYS A 120 -5.59 3.18 0.87
N CYS A 121 -5.30 3.12 2.17
CA CYS A 121 -6.04 3.83 3.20
C CYS A 121 -5.90 5.36 3.04
N SER A 122 -4.68 5.89 2.94
CA SER A 122 -4.45 7.33 2.76
C SER A 122 -5.09 7.86 1.47
N THR A 123 -4.94 7.13 0.37
CA THR A 123 -5.52 7.53 -0.92
C THR A 123 -7.00 7.21 -1.05
N SER A 124 -7.64 6.64 -0.01
CA SER A 124 -9.10 6.57 0.12
C SER A 124 -9.68 7.68 0.99
N CYS A 125 -8.83 8.43 1.69
CA CYS A 125 -9.23 9.43 2.67
C CYS A 125 -9.34 10.82 2.02
N PRO A 126 -10.55 11.42 1.95
CA PRO A 126 -10.70 12.75 1.38
C PRO A 126 -9.91 13.82 2.13
N SER A 127 -9.75 13.72 3.45
CA SER A 127 -8.91 14.66 4.21
C SER A 127 -7.45 14.65 3.71
N TYR A 128 -6.93 13.47 3.38
CA TYR A 128 -5.59 13.32 2.81
C TYR A 128 -5.52 13.86 1.38
N TRP A 129 -6.57 13.66 0.57
CA TRP A 129 -6.67 14.26 -0.75
C TRP A 129 -6.49 15.78 -0.68
N TRP A 130 -7.27 16.44 0.18
CA TRP A 130 -7.26 17.88 0.27
C TRP A 130 -6.02 18.47 0.93
N ASN A 131 -5.45 17.79 1.94
CA ASN A 131 -4.47 18.39 2.85
C ASN A 131 -3.26 17.48 3.17
N GLN A 132 -2.82 16.62 2.25
CA GLN A 132 -1.69 15.71 2.48
C GLN A 132 -0.41 16.40 2.99
N GLN A 133 -0.19 17.68 2.72
CA GLN A 133 0.99 18.41 3.19
C GLN A 133 0.99 18.64 4.71
N GLN A 134 -0.20 18.67 5.34
CA GLN A 134 -0.39 18.94 6.77
C GLN A 134 -0.92 17.73 7.53
N TYR A 135 -1.77 16.93 6.88
CA TYR A 135 -2.33 15.72 7.45
C TYR A 135 -1.47 14.50 7.09
N LEU A 136 -1.01 13.78 8.11
CA LEU A 136 -0.16 12.58 7.95
C LEU A 136 -0.86 11.43 7.19
N GLY A 137 -2.19 11.36 7.31
CA GLY A 137 -2.96 10.26 6.76
C GLY A 137 -3.08 9.08 7.71
N PRO A 138 -3.93 8.09 7.40
CA PRO A 138 -4.20 6.94 8.27
C PRO A 138 -3.07 5.89 8.32
N ALA A 139 -2.13 5.92 7.38
CA ALA A 139 -1.02 4.94 7.35
C ALA A 139 0.18 5.34 8.21
N VAL A 140 0.24 6.60 8.63
CA VAL A 140 1.35 7.24 9.33
C VAL A 140 0.83 7.78 10.64
#